data_AF-A0A930DPW2-F1
#
_entry.id   AF-A0A930DPW2-F1
#
_cell.length_a   1.000
_cell.length_b   1.000
_cell.length_c   1.000
_cell.angle_alpha   90.00
_cell.angle_beta   90.00
_cell.angle_gamma   90.00
#
_symmetry.space_group_name_H-M   'P 1'
#
loop_
_entity.id
_entity.type
_entity.pdbx_description
1 polymer ?
#
loop_
_entity_poly.entity_id
_entity_poly.type
_entity_poly.pdbx_seq_one_letter_code
_entity_poly.pdbx_strand_id
1 'polypeptide(L)'
;MFAKVIVDISHESIDKCFTYRVPTDFSLSVGDPVLIPFGRGKKKGYVIGIEELADFPEEKIKDILSPLEKEFSVEKQLLDLAIWMAEEYGTTLNQCLKTVLPVKKKTKNRTKPGKIQYGNPYPAPKLNAEQEEVLFAMQEYFQEEKVPSALLFGVTGSGKTELYLRLIEDCLSKGKEVIYLIPEISLSHQSRMRVEGRFPGQVAV
;
A
#
# COMPACT_ATOMS: atom_id res chain seq x y z
N MET A 1 -14.94 -8.18 24.39
CA MET A 1 -14.00 -7.93 23.27
C MET A 1 -13.56 -9.22 22.59
N PHE A 2 -13.83 -9.29 21.30
CA PHE A 2 -13.49 -10.38 20.39
C PHE A 2 -12.79 -9.81 19.16
N ALA A 3 -11.96 -10.62 18.52
CA ALA A 3 -11.28 -10.27 17.28
C ALA A 3 -11.66 -11.27 16.18
N LYS A 4 -12.02 -10.75 15.01
CA LYS A 4 -12.09 -11.51 13.77
C LYS A 4 -10.69 -11.64 13.21
N VAL A 5 -10.22 -12.87 13.09
CA VAL A 5 -8.85 -13.17 12.65
C VAL A 5 -8.92 -14.06 11.41
N ILE A 6 -8.24 -13.64 10.35
CA ILE A 6 -7.95 -14.52 9.22
C ILE A 6 -6.64 -15.26 9.47
N VAL A 7 -6.64 -16.56 9.18
CA VAL A 7 -5.48 -17.42 9.39
C VAL A 7 -4.61 -17.40 8.14
N ASP A 8 -3.30 -17.18 8.30
CA ASP A 8 -2.31 -17.17 7.21
C ASP A 8 -2.08 -18.59 6.67
N ILE A 9 -3.03 -19.07 5.87
CA ILE A 9 -3.05 -20.41 5.26
C ILE A 9 -3.53 -20.30 3.82
N SER A 10 -2.82 -20.94 2.90
CA SER A 10 -3.15 -20.98 1.47
C SER A 10 -4.16 -22.10 1.13
N HIS A 11 -5.35 -22.13 1.76
CA HIS A 11 -6.38 -23.12 1.43
C HIS A 11 -7.77 -22.49 1.42
N GLU A 12 -8.46 -22.58 0.29
CA GLU A 12 -9.74 -21.89 0.02
C GLU A 12 -10.83 -22.19 1.05
N SER A 13 -10.97 -23.44 1.50
CA SER A 13 -11.99 -23.81 2.51
C SER A 13 -11.78 -23.18 3.90
N ILE A 14 -10.62 -22.56 4.12
CA ILE A 14 -10.20 -21.94 5.40
C ILE A 14 -10.08 -20.42 5.22
N ASP A 15 -10.37 -19.90 4.03
CA ASP A 15 -10.29 -18.48 3.72
C ASP A 15 -11.51 -17.71 4.23
N LYS A 16 -11.63 -17.68 5.55
CA LYS A 16 -12.66 -16.97 6.28
C LYS A 16 -12.10 -16.43 7.59
N CYS A 17 -12.81 -15.46 8.15
CA CYS A 17 -12.51 -14.97 9.48
C CYS A 17 -12.99 -15.97 10.53
N PHE A 18 -12.20 -16.11 11.59
CA PHE A 18 -12.54 -16.87 12.79
C PHE A 18 -12.50 -15.95 14.00
N THR A 19 -13.50 -16.08 14.87
CA THR A 19 -13.61 -15.25 16.06
C THR A 19 -12.78 -15.82 17.20
N TYR A 20 -11.95 -14.97 17.79
CA TYR A 20 -11.15 -15.28 18.98
C TYR A 20 -11.43 -14.27 20.08
N ARG A 21 -11.33 -14.72 21.33
CA ARG A 21 -11.37 -13.84 22.49
C ARG A 21 -10.04 -13.10 22.61
N VAL A 22 -10.10 -11.79 22.87
CA VAL A 22 -8.92 -10.97 23.15
C VAL A 22 -8.70 -10.98 24.67
N PRO A 23 -7.61 -11.58 25.19
CA PRO A 23 -7.24 -11.48 26.60
C PRO A 23 -7.12 -10.01 27.04
N THR A 24 -7.51 -9.71 28.29
CA THR A 24 -7.53 -8.35 28.84
C THR A 24 -6.17 -7.65 28.84
N ASP A 25 -5.10 -8.44 28.83
CA ASP A 25 -3.72 -7.95 28.88
C ASP A 25 -3.20 -7.52 27.49
N PHE A 26 -3.97 -7.75 26.42
CA PHE A 26 -3.56 -7.45 25.06
C PHE A 26 -4.31 -6.23 24.51
N SER A 27 -3.55 -5.25 24.03
CA SER A 27 -4.06 -4.14 23.22
C SER A 27 -3.81 -4.44 21.75
N LEU A 28 -4.87 -4.82 21.02
CA LEU A 28 -4.81 -5.15 19.58
C LEU A 28 -5.49 -4.07 18.74
N SER A 29 -5.00 -3.88 17.52
CA SER A 29 -5.62 -3.07 16.48
C SER A 29 -5.85 -3.91 15.22
N VAL A 30 -6.78 -3.47 14.37
CA VAL A 30 -6.96 -4.05 13.03
C VAL A 30 -5.63 -3.99 12.27
N GLY A 31 -5.27 -5.09 11.61
CA GLY A 31 -3.99 -5.28 10.93
C GLY A 31 -2.90 -5.92 11.79
N ASP A 32 -3.09 -6.05 13.11
CA ASP A 32 -2.05 -6.61 13.98
C ASP A 32 -1.88 -8.13 13.76
N PRO A 33 -0.62 -8.63 13.69
CA PRO A 33 -0.35 -10.05 13.60
C PRO A 33 -0.49 -10.72 14.96
N VAL A 34 -1.14 -11.87 14.99
CA VAL A 34 -1.41 -12.63 16.23
C VAL A 34 -1.11 -14.11 16.06
N LEU A 35 -0.73 -14.76 17.17
CA LEU A 35 -0.61 -16.21 17.24
C LEU A 35 -1.90 -16.79 17.83
N ILE A 36 -2.53 -17.70 17.09
CA ILE A 36 -3.83 -18.27 17.45
C ILE A 36 -3.78 -19.81 17.47
N PRO A 37 -4.60 -20.46 18.31
CA PRO A 37 -4.77 -21.91 18.30
C PRO A 37 -5.68 -22.32 17.14
N PHE A 38 -5.14 -23.04 16.15
CA PHE A 38 -5.89 -23.44 14.96
C PHE A 38 -5.72 -24.93 14.66
N GLY A 39 -6.84 -25.67 14.61
CA GLY A 39 -6.83 -27.12 14.52
C GLY A 39 -6.07 -27.77 15.69
N ARG A 40 -5.05 -28.57 15.37
CA ARG A 40 -4.16 -29.24 16.34
C ARG A 40 -2.90 -28.44 16.68
N GLY A 41 -2.71 -27.25 16.10
CA GLY A 41 -1.48 -26.49 16.23
C GLY A 41 -1.70 -25.01 16.52
N LYS A 42 -0.61 -24.24 16.38
CA LYS A 42 -0.62 -22.78 16.45
C LYS A 42 -0.36 -22.23 15.05
N LYS A 43 -1.05 -21.15 14.69
CA LYS A 43 -0.91 -20.50 13.40
C LYS A 43 -0.83 -18.99 13.57
N LYS A 44 -0.16 -18.34 12.63
CA LYS A 44 -0.18 -16.89 12.48
C LYS A 44 -1.51 -16.50 11.85
N GLY A 45 -2.10 -15.41 12.32
CA GLY A 45 -3.23 -14.75 11.70
C GLY A 45 -3.11 -13.24 11.79
N TYR A 46 -4.02 -12.55 11.13
CA TYR A 46 -4.11 -11.09 11.14
C TYR A 46 -5.48 -10.67 11.63
N VAL A 47 -5.53 -9.67 12.51
CA VAL A 47 -6.79 -9.10 13.01
C VAL A 47 -7.45 -8.30 11.90
N ILE A 48 -8.67 -8.70 11.52
CA ILE A 48 -9.47 -8.08 10.46
C ILE A 48 -10.54 -7.15 11.04
N GLY A 49 -11.03 -7.48 12.23
CA GLY A 49 -12.04 -6.68 12.92
C GLY A 49 -11.98 -6.92 14.42
N ILE A 50 -12.48 -5.96 15.17
CA ILE A 50 -12.62 -6.02 16.62
C ILE A 50 -14.08 -5.73 16.93
N GLU A 51 -14.70 -6.60 17.73
CA GLU A 51 -16.13 -6.57 18.04
C GLU A 51 -16.34 -6.75 19.54
N GLU A 52 -17.37 -6.13 20.10
CA GLU A 52 -17.69 -6.32 21.52
C GLU A 52 -18.52 -7.57 21.79
N LEU A 53 -19.32 -7.98 20.82
CA LEU A 53 -20.22 -9.12 20.90
C LEU A 53 -19.63 -10.33 20.16
N ALA A 54 -19.83 -11.51 20.70
CA ALA A 54 -19.49 -12.76 20.03
C ALA A 54 -20.53 -13.13 18.98
N ASP A 55 -20.08 -13.55 17.80
CA ASP A 55 -20.92 -14.13 16.72
C ASP A 55 -21.04 -15.66 16.82
N PHE A 56 -20.46 -16.26 17.88
CA PHE A 56 -20.42 -17.69 18.12
C PHE A 56 -20.53 -18.00 19.63
N PRO A 57 -20.97 -19.19 20.06
CA PRO A 57 -21.05 -19.52 21.48
C PRO A 57 -19.71 -19.33 22.20
N GLU A 58 -19.69 -18.47 23.22
CA GLU A 58 -18.46 -18.04 23.90
C GLU A 58 -17.63 -19.19 24.47
N GLU A 59 -18.27 -20.27 24.88
CA GLU A 59 -17.62 -21.49 25.39
C GLU A 59 -16.72 -22.18 24.35
N LYS A 60 -17.01 -21.99 23.07
CA LYS A 60 -16.25 -22.58 21.96
C LYS A 60 -15.21 -21.62 21.39
N ILE A 61 -15.26 -20.34 21.78
CA ILE A 61 -14.31 -19.32 21.35
C ILE A 61 -13.01 -19.52 22.13
N LYS A 62 -11.93 -19.70 21.37
CA LYS A 62 -10.58 -19.81 21.93
C LYS A 62 -9.95 -18.44 22.08
N ASP A 63 -8.96 -18.35 22.96
CA ASP A 63 -8.22 -17.13 23.19
C ASP A 63 -7.09 -16.96 22.16
N ILE A 64 -6.76 -15.70 21.86
CA ILE A 64 -5.51 -15.36 21.19
C ILE A 64 -4.35 -15.72 22.13
N LEU A 65 -3.33 -16.42 21.61
CA LEU A 65 -2.21 -16.91 22.43
C LEU A 65 -1.22 -15.79 22.76
N SER A 66 -0.91 -14.97 21.76
CA SER A 66 -0.01 -13.82 21.93
C SER A 66 -0.14 -12.86 20.75
N PRO A 67 0.00 -11.54 20.96
CA PRO A 67 0.40 -10.64 19.88
C PRO A 67 1.77 -11.09 19.35
N LEU A 68 2.01 -10.93 18.06
CA LEU A 68 3.34 -11.07 17.48
C LEU A 68 3.97 -9.68 17.36
N GLU A 69 5.30 -9.60 17.38
CA GLU A 69 5.99 -8.34 17.11
C GLU A 69 5.47 -7.75 15.79
N LYS A 70 5.16 -6.44 15.83
CA LYS A 70 4.83 -5.66 14.65
C LYS A 70 6.10 -5.52 13.81
N GLU A 71 6.47 -6.59 13.09
CA GLU A 71 7.43 -6.47 11.99
C GLU A 71 6.91 -5.41 11.00
N PHE A 72 5.57 -5.35 10.85
CA PHE A 72 4.80 -4.38 10.07
C PHE A 72 3.34 -4.43 10.54
N SER A 73 2.67 -3.28 10.68
CA SER A 73 1.22 -3.21 10.81
C SER A 73 0.67 -2.95 9.40
N VAL A 74 -0.28 -3.77 8.94
CA VAL A 74 -0.98 -3.47 7.69
C VAL A 74 -1.82 -2.24 7.96
N GLU A 75 -1.55 -1.14 7.26
CA GLU A 75 -2.41 0.03 7.33
C GLU A 75 -3.84 -0.38 7.00
N LYS A 76 -4.81 0.14 7.76
CA LYS A 76 -6.23 -0.19 7.57
C LYS A 76 -6.65 -0.04 6.09
N GLN A 77 -6.15 0.97 5.39
CA GLN A 77 -6.45 1.19 3.97
C GLN A 77 -5.99 0.05 3.06
N LEU A 78 -4.81 -0.51 3.30
CA LEU A 78 -4.29 -1.67 2.57
C LEU A 78 -5.09 -2.93 2.90
N LEU A 79 -5.53 -3.06 4.16
CA LEU A 79 -6.39 -4.16 4.55
C LEU A 79 -7.77 -4.07 3.88
N ASP A 80 -8.39 -2.90 3.93
CA ASP A 80 -9.66 -2.61 3.27
C ASP A 80 -9.55 -2.90 1.76
N LEU A 81 -8.43 -2.54 1.12
CA LEU A 81 -8.15 -2.86 -0.27
C LEU A 81 -8.07 -4.37 -0.51
N ALA A 82 -7.39 -5.12 0.36
CA ALA A 82 -7.28 -6.57 0.22
C ALA A 82 -8.65 -7.27 0.36
N ILE A 83 -9.50 -6.79 1.27
CA ILE A 83 -10.88 -7.28 1.44
C ILE A 83 -11.69 -6.99 0.18
N TRP A 84 -11.66 -5.74 -0.29
CA TRP A 84 -12.35 -5.36 -1.52
C TRP A 84 -11.88 -6.18 -2.73
N MET A 85 -10.58 -6.42 -2.88
CA MET A 85 -10.04 -7.24 -3.97
C MET A 85 -10.55 -8.69 -3.93
N ALA A 86 -10.67 -9.27 -2.74
CA ALA A 86 -11.17 -10.64 -2.58
C ALA A 86 -12.64 -10.75 -3.01
N GLU A 87 -13.46 -9.77 -2.61
CA GLU A 87 -14.88 -9.67 -2.95
C GLU A 87 -15.10 -9.40 -4.44
N GLU A 88 -14.39 -8.41 -5.01
CA GLU A 88 -14.58 -7.95 -6.38
C GLU A 88 -14.07 -8.98 -7.41
N TYR A 89 -12.91 -9.59 -7.15
CA TYR A 89 -12.27 -10.51 -8.09
C TYR A 89 -12.54 -11.99 -7.79
N GLY A 90 -13.34 -12.30 -6.77
CA GLY A 90 -13.72 -13.67 -6.41
C GLY A 90 -12.53 -14.56 -6.05
N THR A 91 -11.51 -14.00 -5.41
CA THR A 91 -10.28 -14.71 -4.99
C THR A 91 -10.24 -14.85 -3.46
N THR A 92 -9.17 -15.47 -2.94
CA THR A 92 -9.01 -15.64 -1.50
C THR A 92 -8.47 -14.37 -0.84
N LEU A 93 -9.04 -13.99 0.31
CA LEU A 93 -8.54 -12.90 1.14
C LEU A 93 -7.09 -13.14 1.56
N ASN A 94 -6.69 -14.39 1.84
CA ASN A 94 -5.29 -14.73 2.08
C ASN A 94 -4.36 -14.37 0.90
N GLN A 95 -4.81 -14.55 -0.35
CA GLN A 95 -4.03 -14.17 -1.52
C GLN A 95 -3.92 -12.65 -1.65
N CYS A 96 -5.02 -11.91 -1.43
CA CYS A 96 -5.01 -10.45 -1.43
C CYS A 96 -4.20 -9.87 -0.27
N LEU A 97 -4.25 -10.46 0.92
CA LEU A 97 -3.44 -10.02 2.05
C LEU A 97 -1.94 -10.14 1.74
N LYS A 98 -1.53 -11.20 1.05
CA LYS A 98 -0.13 -11.38 0.65
C LYS A 98 0.34 -10.35 -0.37
N THR A 99 -0.54 -9.66 -1.10
CA THR A 99 -0.14 -8.59 -2.03
C THR A 99 0.09 -7.26 -1.31
N VAL A 100 -0.60 -7.03 -0.20
CA VAL A 100 -0.48 -5.80 0.61
C VAL A 100 0.44 -5.95 1.82
N LEU A 101 0.73 -7.19 2.23
CA LEU A 101 1.72 -7.51 3.26
C LEU A 101 3.13 -7.39 2.67
N PRO A 102 4.06 -6.72 3.36
CA PRO A 102 5.44 -6.65 2.90
C PRO A 102 6.07 -8.05 2.89
N VAL A 103 6.64 -8.42 1.74
CA VAL A 103 7.38 -9.67 1.60
C VAL A 103 8.64 -9.58 2.47
N LYS A 104 8.90 -10.62 3.29
CA LYS A 104 10.19 -10.79 3.99
C LYS A 104 11.33 -10.88 2.97
N LYS A 105 11.83 -9.75 2.49
CA LYS A 105 13.15 -9.71 1.87
C LYS A 105 14.14 -9.75 3.02
N LYS A 106 14.78 -10.91 3.23
CA LYS A 106 16.16 -10.93 3.72
C LYS A 106 17.00 -10.20 2.67
N THR A 107 16.93 -8.88 2.66
CA THR A 107 17.91 -8.07 1.95
C THR A 107 19.21 -8.34 2.68
N LYS A 108 20.08 -9.18 2.11
CA LYS A 108 21.52 -9.01 2.30
C LYS A 108 21.73 -7.51 2.12
N ASN A 109 22.23 -6.83 3.15
CA ASN A 109 22.66 -5.44 3.04
C ASN A 109 23.51 -5.35 1.79
N ARG A 110 22.89 -4.92 0.68
CA ARG A 110 23.62 -4.64 -0.55
C ARG A 110 24.46 -3.46 -0.12
N THR A 111 25.73 -3.75 0.09
CA THR A 111 26.84 -2.81 0.21
C THR A 111 26.47 -1.53 -0.51
N LYS A 112 26.48 -0.42 0.24
CA LYS A 112 26.26 0.98 -0.17
C LYS A 112 26.17 1.09 -1.69
N PRO A 113 25.05 1.56 -2.28
CA PRO A 113 25.10 1.85 -3.70
C PRO A 113 26.29 2.78 -3.89
N GLY A 114 27.30 2.34 -4.64
CA GLY A 114 28.24 3.27 -5.23
C GLY A 114 27.37 4.36 -5.84
N LYS A 115 27.73 5.63 -5.67
CA LYS A 115 27.01 6.77 -6.25
C LYS A 115 26.98 6.58 -7.78
N ILE A 116 26.07 5.75 -8.29
CA ILE A 116 25.65 5.80 -9.67
C ILE A 116 24.73 7.00 -9.67
N GLN A 117 25.32 8.15 -9.92
CA GLN A 117 24.60 9.38 -10.20
C GLN A 117 23.94 9.14 -11.56
N TYR A 118 22.73 8.58 -11.54
CA TYR A 118 21.92 8.47 -12.74
C TYR A 118 21.48 9.89 -13.13
N GLY A 119 21.75 10.26 -14.39
CA GLY A 119 21.14 11.41 -15.04
C GLY A 119 21.94 12.70 -14.92
N ASN A 120 22.28 13.28 -16.07
CA ASN A 120 22.40 14.73 -16.16
C ASN A 120 21.09 15.36 -15.63
N PRO A 121 21.14 16.57 -15.05
CA PRO A 121 19.94 17.29 -14.63
C PRO A 121 18.90 17.27 -15.74
N TYR A 122 17.65 16.94 -15.40
CA TYR A 122 16.53 17.08 -16.32
C TYR A 122 15.85 18.42 -16.03
N PRO A 123 16.25 19.52 -16.71
CA PRO A 123 15.69 20.83 -16.44
C PRO A 123 14.21 20.84 -16.81
N ALA A 124 13.41 21.52 -16.00
CA ALA A 124 12.00 21.69 -16.26
C ALA A 124 11.81 22.56 -17.53
N PRO A 125 11.30 22.03 -18.64
CA PRO A 125 11.01 22.84 -19.82
C PRO A 125 9.97 23.91 -19.51
N LYS A 126 9.98 24.98 -20.32
CA LYS A 126 8.93 26.00 -20.29
C LYS A 126 7.63 25.37 -20.82
N LEU A 127 6.56 25.52 -20.04
CA LEU A 127 5.23 25.07 -20.44
C LEU A 127 4.66 26.04 -21.50
N ASN A 128 3.80 25.51 -22.37
CA ASN A 128 2.98 26.36 -23.24
C ASN A 128 1.72 26.83 -22.47
N ALA A 129 0.96 27.76 -23.06
CA ALA A 129 -0.21 28.34 -22.40
C ALA A 129 -1.26 27.29 -22.01
N GLU A 130 -1.51 26.30 -22.87
CA GLU A 130 -2.45 25.21 -22.60
C GLU A 130 -2.00 24.33 -21.41
N GLN A 131 -0.71 24.00 -21.34
CA GLN A 131 -0.13 23.24 -20.25
C GLN A 131 -0.14 24.02 -18.92
N GLU A 132 0.10 25.33 -18.95
CA GLU A 132 0.03 26.20 -17.77
C GLU A 132 -1.41 26.26 -17.23
N GLU A 133 -2.38 26.45 -18.12
CA GLU A 133 -3.81 26.46 -17.77
C GLU A 133 -4.26 25.13 -17.15
N VAL A 134 -3.90 24.01 -17.79
CA VAL A 134 -4.22 22.67 -17.27
C VAL A 134 -3.54 22.40 -15.93
N LEU A 135 -2.26 22.77 -15.78
CA LEU A 135 -1.53 22.57 -14.53
C LEU A 135 -2.18 23.34 -13.39
N PHE A 136 -2.52 24.61 -13.63
CA PHE A 136 -3.16 25.47 -12.65
C PHE A 136 -4.52 24.90 -12.21
N ALA A 137 -5.38 24.54 -13.17
CA ALA A 137 -6.69 23.97 -12.87
C ALA A 137 -6.59 22.65 -12.06
N MET A 138 -5.62 21.78 -12.38
CA MET A 138 -5.39 20.56 -11.63
C MET A 138 -4.89 20.83 -10.20
N GLN A 139 -4.02 21.83 -10.02
CA GLN A 139 -3.50 22.21 -8.71
C GLN A 139 -4.56 22.81 -7.79
N GLU A 140 -5.50 23.59 -8.33
CA GLU A 140 -6.67 24.08 -7.59
C GLU A 140 -7.60 22.93 -7.20
N TYR A 141 -7.99 22.10 -8.19
CA TYR A 141 -8.86 20.95 -7.97
C TYR A 141 -8.32 19.99 -6.89
N PHE A 142 -7.00 19.72 -6.88
CA PHE A 142 -6.36 18.83 -5.91
C PHE A 142 -6.23 19.42 -4.50
N GLN A 143 -6.43 20.73 -4.33
CA GLN A 143 -6.46 21.38 -3.02
C GLN A 143 -7.86 21.39 -2.41
N GLU A 144 -8.89 21.54 -3.24
CA GLU A 144 -10.28 21.62 -2.78
C GLU A 144 -10.88 20.24 -2.48
N GLU A 145 -10.57 19.24 -3.31
CA GLU A 145 -11.14 17.91 -3.17
C GLU A 145 -10.40 17.03 -2.16
N LYS A 146 -11.18 16.29 -1.35
CA LYS A 146 -10.63 15.37 -0.35
C LYS A 146 -9.99 14.13 -0.97
N VAL A 147 -10.54 13.63 -2.09
CA VAL A 147 -10.05 12.46 -2.83
C VAL A 147 -10.14 12.74 -4.34
N PRO A 148 -9.26 13.62 -4.87
CA PRO A 148 -9.34 14.06 -6.25
C PRO A 148 -9.02 12.91 -7.22
N SER A 149 -9.75 12.84 -8.34
CA SER A 149 -9.43 11.96 -9.46
C SER A 149 -9.59 12.71 -10.78
N ALA A 150 -8.58 12.66 -11.64
CA ALA A 150 -8.55 13.43 -12.89
C ALA A 150 -7.96 12.60 -14.03
N LEU A 151 -8.50 12.82 -15.24
CA LEU A 151 -7.98 12.27 -16.48
C LEU A 151 -7.27 13.36 -17.28
N LEU A 152 -5.95 13.24 -17.45
CA LEU A 152 -5.19 14.10 -18.35
C LEU A 152 -5.15 13.49 -19.76
N PHE A 153 -6.01 13.97 -20.65
CA PHE A 153 -6.07 13.51 -22.03
C PHE A 153 -5.08 14.27 -22.94
N GLY A 154 -4.43 13.56 -23.86
CA GLY A 154 -3.56 14.15 -24.86
C GLY A 154 -2.76 13.12 -25.66
N VAL A 155 -2.34 13.47 -26.87
CA VAL A 155 -1.53 12.59 -27.73
C VAL A 155 -0.10 12.41 -27.21
N THR A 156 0.63 11.40 -27.67
CA THR A 156 2.07 11.26 -27.35
C THR A 156 2.83 12.50 -27.81
N GLY A 157 3.75 12.99 -26.98
CA GLY A 157 4.51 14.21 -27.27
C GLY A 157 3.82 15.52 -26.86
N SER A 158 2.55 15.50 -26.43
CA SER A 158 1.85 16.71 -25.95
C SER A 158 2.36 17.27 -24.61
N GLY A 159 3.35 16.62 -23.99
CA GLY A 159 3.97 17.07 -22.72
C GLY A 159 3.29 16.61 -21.43
N LYS A 160 2.35 15.64 -21.48
CA LYS A 160 1.70 15.08 -20.27
C LYS A 160 2.67 14.66 -19.18
N THR A 161 3.80 14.06 -19.56
CA THR A 161 4.84 13.65 -18.60
C THR A 161 5.39 14.84 -17.82
N GLU A 162 5.56 16.00 -18.44
CA GLU A 162 6.01 17.19 -17.72
C GLU A 162 4.96 17.65 -16.71
N LEU A 163 3.68 17.64 -17.09
CA LEU A 163 2.59 17.94 -16.16
C LEU A 163 2.58 17.00 -14.96
N TYR A 164 2.82 15.68 -15.16
CA TYR A 164 2.98 14.74 -14.05
C TYR A 164 4.15 15.11 -13.14
N LEU A 165 5.32 15.46 -13.70
CA LEU A 165 6.49 15.85 -12.92
C LEU A 165 6.25 17.15 -12.12
N ARG A 166 5.49 18.11 -12.67
CA ARG A 166 5.12 19.34 -11.95
C ARG A 166 4.16 19.08 -10.80
N LEU A 167 3.18 18.19 -11.00
CA LEU A 167 2.26 17.77 -9.92
C LEU A 167 3.00 16.99 -8.83
N ILE A 168 3.97 16.15 -9.19
CA ILE A 168 4.84 15.47 -8.22
C ILE A 168 5.65 16.50 -7.43
N GLU A 169 6.26 17.48 -8.09
CA GLU A 169 7.03 18.55 -7.45
C GLU A 169 6.18 19.35 -6.44
N ASP A 170 4.94 19.69 -6.81
CA ASP A 170 3.97 20.33 -5.89
C ASP A 170 3.66 19.45 -4.67
N CYS A 171 3.35 18.17 -4.87
CA CYS A 171 3.11 17.21 -3.78
C CYS A 171 4.31 17.08 -2.83
N LEU A 172 5.52 16.94 -3.37
CA LEU A 172 6.76 16.85 -2.59
C LEU A 172 7.04 18.14 -1.83
N SER A 173 6.79 19.31 -2.43
CA SER A 173 6.97 20.62 -1.78
C SER A 173 6.08 20.80 -0.54
N LYS A 174 4.94 20.09 -0.51
CA LYS A 174 3.99 20.04 0.62
C LYS A 174 4.36 18.96 1.66
N GLY A 175 5.54 18.34 1.54
CA GLY A 175 6.02 17.29 2.44
C GLY A 175 5.29 15.95 2.33
N LYS A 176 4.57 15.73 1.22
CA LYS A 176 3.87 14.46 0.95
C LYS A 176 4.77 13.52 0.12
N GLU A 177 4.40 12.25 0.09
CA GLU A 177 5.03 11.23 -0.75
C GLU A 177 4.19 10.96 -2.01
N VAL A 178 4.82 10.44 -3.07
CA VAL A 178 4.13 10.12 -4.33
C VAL A 178 4.48 8.73 -4.81
N ILE A 179 3.45 7.97 -5.18
CA ILE A 179 3.58 6.72 -5.92
C ILE A 179 3.37 7.05 -7.41
N TYR A 180 4.43 6.89 -8.22
CA TYR A 180 4.37 7.10 -9.68
C TYR A 180 4.37 5.76 -10.42
N LEU A 181 3.18 5.28 -10.80
CA LEU A 181 3.00 4.00 -11.49
C LEU A 181 3.16 4.17 -13.00
N ILE A 182 4.04 3.34 -13.59
CA ILE A 182 4.22 3.24 -15.04
C ILE A 182 4.05 1.78 -15.48
N PRO A 183 3.63 1.52 -16.73
CA PRO A 183 3.61 0.16 -17.26
C PRO A 183 4.99 -0.50 -17.14
N GLU A 184 5.04 -1.80 -16.83
CA GLU A 184 6.30 -2.55 -16.66
C GLU A 184 7.23 -2.39 -17.88
N ILE A 185 6.68 -2.51 -19.09
CA ILE A 185 7.41 -2.32 -20.35
C ILE A 185 7.92 -0.89 -20.56
N SER A 186 7.33 0.08 -19.86
CA SER A 186 7.68 1.50 -19.93
C SER A 186 8.72 1.91 -18.89
N LEU A 187 9.14 0.98 -18.01
CA LEU A 187 10.27 1.15 -17.09
C LEU A 187 11.63 1.09 -17.82
N SER A 188 11.65 1.60 -19.06
CA SER A 188 12.86 1.82 -19.83
C SER A 188 13.81 2.73 -19.05
N HIS A 189 15.10 2.57 -19.34
CA HIS A 189 16.16 3.40 -18.79
C HIS A 189 15.88 4.91 -18.91
N GLN A 190 15.17 5.35 -19.96
CA GLN A 190 14.86 6.76 -20.20
C GLN A 190 13.83 7.33 -19.23
N SER A 191 12.73 6.62 -18.96
CA SER A 191 11.69 7.08 -18.03
C SER A 191 12.27 7.25 -16.63
N ARG A 192 13.08 6.28 -16.20
CA ARG A 192 13.76 6.30 -14.91
C ARG A 192 14.76 7.46 -14.80
N MET A 193 15.62 7.64 -15.80
CA MET A 193 16.59 8.75 -15.81
C MET A 193 15.92 10.13 -15.74
N ARG A 194 14.74 10.31 -16.37
CA ARG A 194 14.02 11.59 -16.30
C ARG A 194 13.51 11.86 -14.88
N VAL A 195 12.92 10.87 -14.21
CA VAL A 195 12.41 11.02 -12.85
C VAL A 195 13.56 11.21 -11.85
N GLU A 196 14.61 10.39 -11.92
CA GLU A 196 15.80 10.52 -11.07
C GLU A 196 16.56 11.84 -11.32
N GLY A 197 16.61 12.30 -12.58
CA GLY A 197 17.21 13.58 -12.95
C GLY A 197 16.38 14.80 -12.54
N ARG A 198 15.05 14.65 -12.38
CA ARG A 198 14.15 15.70 -11.87
C ARG A 198 14.11 15.72 -10.34
N PHE A 199 14.24 14.56 -9.68
CA PHE A 199 14.18 14.40 -8.22
C PHE A 199 15.41 13.65 -7.66
N PRO A 200 16.62 14.25 -7.71
CA PRO A 200 17.85 13.56 -7.31
C PRO A 200 17.82 13.11 -5.85
N GLY A 201 18.08 11.82 -5.61
CA GLY A 201 18.15 11.23 -4.26
C GLY A 201 16.79 11.02 -3.57
N GLN A 202 15.67 11.28 -4.25
CA GLN A 202 14.31 11.17 -3.69
C GLN A 202 13.50 10.00 -4.31
N VAL A 203 14.10 9.20 -5.19
CA VAL A 203 13.42 8.12 -5.92
C VAL A 203 13.77 6.75 -5.31
N ALA A 204 12.74 5.96 -5.02
CA ALA A 204 12.84 4.53 -4.70
C ALA A 204 12.13 3.70 -5.79
N VAL A 205 12.70 2.54 -6.15
CA VAL A 205 12.18 1.61 -7.18
C VAL A 205 12.13 0.20 -6.63
#